data_AF-A0A1L3MV97-F1
#
_entry.id   AF-A0A1L3MV97-F1
#
_cell.length_a   1.000
_cell.length_b   1.000
_cell.length_c   1.000
_cell.angle_alpha   90.00
_cell.angle_beta   90.00
_cell.angle_gamma   90.00
#
_symmetry.space_group_name_H-M   'P 1'
#
loop_
_entity.id
_entity.type
_entity.pdbx_description
1 polymer ?
#
loop_
_entity_poly.entity_id
_entity_poly.type
_entity_poly.pdbx_seq_one_letter_code
_entity_poly.pdbx_strand_id
1 'polypeptide(L)'
;MKAQREVTREEFLGLAQDGIRELFEIEQYKVFDGKKGAEQHYFVYEMKNHRCFLINLETCYELVTAFYTGDNKQLVIENLNAIALSVN
;
A
#
# COMPACT_ATOMS: atom_id res chain seq x y z
N MET A 1 -5.25 4.56 -9.90
CA MET A 1 -4.80 3.34 -9.19
C MET A 1 -5.97 2.69 -8.46
N LYS A 2 -5.91 1.38 -8.18
CA LYS A 2 -7.00 0.64 -7.48
C LYS A 2 -6.44 -0.41 -6.54
N ALA A 3 -7.14 -0.64 -5.43
CA ALA A 3 -6.95 -1.80 -4.57
C ALA A 3 -7.52 -3.06 -5.24
N GLN A 4 -6.91 -4.21 -4.95
CA GLN A 4 -7.53 -5.50 -5.22
C GLN A 4 -8.68 -5.75 -4.23
N ARG A 5 -8.46 -5.43 -2.95
CA ARG A 5 -9.44 -5.48 -1.87
C ARG A 5 -8.91 -4.78 -0.61
N GLU A 6 -9.81 -4.42 0.30
CA GLU A 6 -9.45 -4.14 1.70
C GLU A 6 -9.14 -5.47 2.43
N VAL A 7 -8.16 -5.46 3.32
CA VAL A 7 -7.76 -6.62 4.14
C VAL A 7 -7.93 -6.28 5.61
N THR A 8 -8.36 -7.25 6.42
CA THR A 8 -8.37 -7.06 7.88
C THR A 8 -6.94 -7.06 8.44
N ARG A 9 -6.79 -6.65 9.70
CA ARG A 9 -5.50 -6.72 10.40
C ARG A 9 -4.96 -8.15 10.46
N GLU A 10 -5.83 -9.12 10.75
CA GLU A 10 -5.47 -10.54 10.85
C GLU A 10 -5.01 -11.08 9.50
N GLU A 11 -5.71 -10.71 8.42
CA GLU A 11 -5.30 -11.06 7.06
C GLU A 11 -3.96 -10.43 6.68
N PHE A 12 -3.76 -9.14 6.97
CA PHE A 12 -2.48 -8.47 6.75
C PHE A 12 -1.33 -9.20 7.45
N LEU A 13 -1.47 -9.51 8.74
CA LEU A 13 -0.47 -10.25 9.50
C LEU A 13 -0.23 -11.65 8.95
N GLY A 14 -1.28 -12.32 8.46
CA GLY A 14 -1.18 -13.64 7.84
C GLY A 14 -0.52 -13.63 6.46
N LEU A 15 -0.63 -12.53 5.71
CA LEU A 15 0.01 -12.34 4.40
C LEU A 15 1.44 -11.82 4.50
N ALA A 16 1.82 -11.21 5.61
CA ALA A 16 3.18 -10.72 5.84
C ALA A 16 3.89 -11.44 7.00
N GLN A 17 3.53 -12.70 7.21
CA GLN A 17 3.97 -13.52 8.34
C GLN A 17 5.49 -13.62 8.47
N ASP A 18 6.21 -13.66 7.34
CA ASP A 18 7.67 -13.79 7.32
C ASP A 18 8.40 -12.44 7.38
N GLY A 19 7.64 -11.34 7.46
CA GLY A 19 8.16 -10.00 7.63
C GLY A 19 7.47 -8.98 6.74
N ILE A 20 7.60 -7.72 7.16
CA ILE A 20 7.18 -6.53 6.42
C ILE A 20 8.38 -5.62 6.16
N ARG A 21 8.33 -4.89 5.06
CA ARG A 21 9.22 -3.78 4.76
C ARG A 21 8.38 -2.56 4.41
N GLU A 22 8.60 -1.48 5.17
CA GLU A 22 8.08 -0.16 4.78
C GLU A 22 8.88 0.33 3.56
N LEU A 23 8.15 0.65 2.49
CA LEU A 23 8.73 1.19 1.26
C LEU A 23 8.81 2.71 1.35
N PHE A 24 7.74 3.36 1.82
CA PHE A 24 7.74 4.77 2.16
C PHE A 24 6.53 5.15 3.03
N GLU A 25 6.61 6.32 3.64
CA GLU A 25 5.53 6.98 4.37
C GLU A 25 5.32 8.40 3.81
N ILE A 26 4.07 8.79 3.63
CA ILE A 26 3.67 10.15 3.25
C ILE A 26 2.34 10.52 3.91
N GLU A 27 2.35 11.60 4.69
CA GLU A 27 1.19 12.07 5.44
C GLU A 27 0.50 10.95 6.24
N GLN A 28 -0.75 10.63 5.90
CA GLN A 28 -1.56 9.60 6.56
C GLN A 28 -1.42 8.21 5.95
N TYR A 29 -0.46 8.01 5.04
CA TYR A 29 -0.30 6.76 4.30
C TYR A 29 1.08 6.15 4.50
N LYS A 30 1.10 4.82 4.62
CA LYS A 30 2.31 4.01 4.53
C LYS A 30 2.14 2.99 3.41
N VAL A 31 3.20 2.74 2.64
CA VAL A 31 3.23 1.70 1.63
C VAL A 31 4.24 0.65 2.04
N PHE A 32 3.83 -0.61 2.02
CA PHE A 32 4.63 -1.73 2.46
C PHE A 32 4.66 -2.83 1.41
N ASP A 33 5.70 -3.65 1.50
CA ASP A 33 5.63 -5.03 1.04
C ASP A 33 5.75 -6.00 2.22
N GLY A 34 5.20 -7.20 2.06
CA GLY A 34 5.27 -8.26 3.06
C GLY A 34 5.42 -9.64 2.42
N LYS A 35 5.96 -10.60 3.18
CA LYS A 35 6.26 -11.95 2.69
C LYS A 35 5.48 -13.04 3.41
N LYS A 36 5.12 -14.07 2.64
CA LYS A 36 4.65 -15.37 3.14
C LYS A 36 5.18 -16.49 2.25
N GLY A 37 6.09 -17.29 2.77
CA GLY A 37 6.85 -18.27 2.00
C GLY A 37 7.60 -17.61 0.84
N ALA A 38 7.29 -18.04 -0.38
CA ALA A 38 7.83 -17.46 -1.61
C ALA A 38 6.98 -16.31 -2.18
N GLU A 39 5.81 -16.03 -1.60
CA GLU A 39 4.89 -15.00 -2.08
C GLU A 39 5.21 -13.64 -1.46
N GLN A 40 5.13 -12.60 -2.29
CA GLN A 40 5.29 -11.20 -1.91
C GLN A 40 3.94 -10.49 -2.12
N HIS A 41 3.48 -9.80 -1.07
CA HIS A 41 2.25 -9.03 -1.06
C HIS A 41 2.58 -7.55 -0.86
N TYR A 42 1.71 -6.67 -1.37
CA TYR A 42 1.93 -5.23 -1.40
C TYR A 42 0.73 -4.52 -0.82
N PHE A 43 0.98 -3.54 0.03
CA PHE A 43 -0.06 -2.93 0.85
C PHE A 43 0.03 -1.41 0.85
N VAL A 44 -1.14 -0.78 0.87
CA VAL A 44 -1.30 0.62 1.30
C VAL A 44 -2.04 0.62 2.63
N TYR A 45 -1.50 1.32 3.61
CA TYR A 45 -2.10 1.50 4.92
C TYR A 45 -2.51 2.96 5.11
N GLU A 46 -3.80 3.21 5.31
CA GLU A 46 -4.35 4.51 5.69
C GLU A 46 -4.41 4.61 7.22
N MET A 47 -3.56 5.45 7.79
CA MET A 47 -3.42 5.63 9.24
C MET A 47 -4.65 6.31 9.86
N LYS A 48 -5.38 7.14 9.11
CA LYS A 48 -6.53 7.90 9.61
C LYS A 48 -7.63 7.00 10.19
N ASN A 49 -7.97 5.92 9.47
CA ASN A 49 -9.03 4.98 9.85
C ASN A 49 -8.47 3.57 10.12
N HIS A 50 -7.13 3.42 10.14
CA HIS A 50 -6.44 2.14 10.26
C HIS A 50 -6.86 1.09 9.22
N ARG A 51 -7.10 1.52 7.98
CA ARG A 51 -7.52 0.66 6.86
C ARG A 51 -6.31 0.15 6.09
N CYS A 52 -6.36 -1.10 5.64
CA CYS A 52 -5.27 -1.73 4.90
C CYS A 52 -5.78 -2.27 3.56
N PHE A 53 -5.09 -1.94 2.48
CA PHE A 53 -5.49 -2.28 1.12
C PHE A 53 -4.43 -3.16 0.47
N LEU A 54 -4.84 -4.33 -0.03
CA LEU A 54 -3.98 -5.16 -0.86
C LEU A 54 -3.96 -4.58 -2.28
N ILE A 55 -2.77 -4.34 -2.81
CA ILE A 55 -2.56 -3.80 -4.16
C ILE A 55 -1.72 -4.78 -4.99
N ASN A 56 -1.80 -4.66 -6.32
CA ASN A 56 -0.94 -5.45 -7.20
C ASN A 56 0.47 -4.85 -7.29
N LEU A 57 1.40 -5.63 -7.87
CA LEU A 57 2.79 -5.25 -8.03
C LEU A 57 2.98 -3.96 -8.86
N GLU A 58 2.23 -3.84 -9.95
CA GLU A 58 2.26 -2.67 -10.84
C GLU A 58 1.93 -1.38 -10.09
N THR A 59 0.81 -1.36 -9.35
CA THR A 59 0.39 -0.21 -8.53
C THR A 59 1.46 0.13 -7.48
N CYS A 60 2.07 -0.88 -6.84
CA CYS A 60 3.12 -0.67 -5.86
C CYS A 60 4.36 -0.01 -6.48
N TYR A 61 4.83 -0.52 -7.62
CA TYR A 61 5.97 0.07 -8.33
C TYR A 61 5.70 1.48 -8.82
N GLU A 62 4.51 1.76 -9.36
CA GLU A 62 4.13 3.10 -9.78
C GLU A 62 4.15 4.09 -8.61
N LEU A 63 3.61 3.69 -7.44
CA LEU A 63 3.63 4.50 -6.22
C LEU A 63 5.06 4.78 -5.73
N VAL A 64 5.90 3.74 -5.63
CA VAL A 64 7.30 3.87 -5.21
C VAL A 64 8.08 4.75 -6.18
N THR A 65 7.90 4.54 -7.48
CA THR A 65 8.55 5.34 -8.52
C THR A 65 8.11 6.79 -8.41
N ALA A 66 6.81 7.06 -8.33
CA ALA A 66 6.27 8.41 -8.20
C ALA A 66 6.76 9.11 -6.92
N PHE A 67 6.89 8.37 -5.81
CA PHE A 67 7.40 8.92 -4.54
C PHE A 67 8.87 9.31 -4.62
N TYR A 68 9.73 8.48 -5.22
CA TYR A 68 11.18 8.72 -5.25
C TYR A 68 11.67 9.56 -6.44
N THR A 69 10.90 9.61 -7.53
CA THR A 69 11.30 10.33 -8.75
C THR A 69 10.43 11.54 -9.07
N GLY A 70 9.24 11.64 -8.45
CA GLY A 70 8.30 12.72 -8.71
C GLY A 70 8.58 13.94 -7.84
N ASP A 71 8.71 15.11 -8.47
CA ASP A 71 8.70 16.41 -7.77
C ASP A 71 7.30 16.78 -7.22
N ASN A 72 6.29 15.92 -7.43
CA ASN A 72 4.90 16.20 -7.09
C ASN A 72 4.34 15.21 -6.05
N LYS A 73 4.60 15.50 -4.78
CA LYS A 73 4.04 14.78 -3.62
C LYS A 73 2.51 14.75 -3.62
N GLN A 74 1.86 15.80 -4.13
CA GLN A 74 0.40 15.90 -4.18
C GLN A 74 -0.19 14.79 -5.08
N LEU A 75 0.44 14.51 -6.22
CA LEU A 75 0.02 13.44 -7.12
C LEU A 75 0.09 12.05 -6.44
N VAL A 76 1.13 11.81 -5.62
CA VAL A 76 1.25 10.55 -4.86
C VAL A 76 0.10 10.42 -3.86
N ILE A 77 -0.23 11.50 -3.15
CA ILE A 77 -1.34 11.54 -2.19
C ILE A 77 -2.68 11.31 -2.89
N GLU A 78 -2.92 11.95 -4.04
CA GLU A 78 -4.13 11.72 -4.86
C GLU A 78 -4.28 10.27 -5.28
N ASN A 79 -3.19 9.64 -5.71
CA ASN A 79 -3.14 8.23 -6.06
C ASN A 79 -3.46 7.31 -4.88
N LEU A 80 -2.92 7.61 -3.69
CA LEU A 80 -3.20 6.85 -2.46
C LEU A 80 -4.67 7.00 -2.03
N ASN A 81 -5.22 8.21 -2.11
CA ASN A 81 -6.66 8.45 -1.88
C ASN A 81 -7.52 7.66 -2.88
N ALA A 82 -7.13 7.60 -4.16
CA ALA A 82 -7.85 6.83 -5.17
C ALA A 82 -7.87 5.33 -4.86
N ILE A 83 -6.80 4.79 -4.28
CA ILE A 83 -6.75 3.39 -3.81
C ILE A 83 -7.73 3.19 -2.65
N ALA A 84 -7.70 4.06 -1.63
CA ALA A 84 -8.56 3.93 -0.45
C ALA A 84 -10.07 4.07 -0.76
N LEU A 85 -10.41 4.76 -1.86
CA LEU A 85 -11.78 4.93 -2.37
C LEU A 85 -12.20 3.88 -3.40
N SER A 86 -11.28 3.06 -3.89
CA SER A 86 -11.56 2.08 -4.95
C SER A 86 -12.32 0.84 -4.48
N VAL A 87 -12.39 0.66 -3.17
CA VAL A 87 -13.13 -0.39 -2.46
C VAL A 87 -14.16 0.31 -1.58
N ASN A 88 -15.38 0.39 -2.10
CA ASN A 88 -16.59 0.85 -1.41
C ASN A 88 -17.55 -0.33 -1.31
#